data_AF-A0A4Q3DXC8-F1
#
_entry.id   AF-A0A4Q3DXC8-F1
#
_cell.length_a   1.000
_cell.length_b   1.000
_cell.length_c   1.000
_cell.angle_alpha   90.00
_cell.angle_beta   90.00
_cell.angle_gamma   90.00
#
_symmetry.space_group_name_H-M   'P 1'
#
loop_
_entity.id
_entity.type
_entity.pdbx_description
1 polymer ?
#
loop_
_entity_poly.entity_id
_entity_poly.type
_entity_poly.pdbx_seq_one_letter_code
_entity_poly.pdbx_strand_id
1 'polypeptide(L)'
;MRVYLDNAATTPIDQEVLKEVFTVMETCYGNPSSIHAFGREARTVVEKARRTIAGLLHASPSEIFFTSGGTEADNMAIRCAIHDLGITHAITTEIEHHAVLH
;
A
#
# COMPACT_ATOMS: atom_id res chain seq x y z
N MET A 1 -20.23 -17.79 -22.97
CA MET A 1 -19.71 -16.46 -22.62
C MET A 1 -19.46 -16.42 -21.12
N ARG A 2 -18.30 -15.95 -20.67
CA ARG A 2 -18.04 -15.70 -19.25
C ARG A 2 -18.13 -14.19 -19.02
N VAL A 3 -18.89 -13.77 -18.01
CA VAL A 3 -19.06 -12.37 -17.63
C VAL A 3 -18.63 -12.26 -16.16
N TYR A 4 -17.69 -11.37 -15.88
CA TYR A 4 -17.17 -11.14 -14.53
C TYR A 4 -17.90 -9.95 -13.90
N LEU A 5 -18.60 -10.20 -12.80
CA LEU A 5 -19.38 -9.20 -12.07
C LEU A 5 -19.04 -9.23 -10.56
N ASP A 6 -17.77 -9.48 -10.23
CA ASP A 6 -17.28 -9.63 -8.85
C ASP A 6 -16.07 -8.71 -8.56
N ASN A 7 -16.13 -7.48 -9.06
CA ASN A 7 -15.06 -6.49 -8.92
C ASN A 7 -14.85 -6.01 -7.46
N ALA A 8 -15.81 -6.25 -6.58
CA ALA A 8 -15.67 -5.97 -5.15
C ALA A 8 -14.71 -6.95 -4.46
N ALA A 9 -14.59 -8.20 -4.94
CA ALA A 9 -13.64 -9.17 -4.41
C ALA A 9 -12.22 -8.92 -4.92
N THR A 10 -12.08 -8.69 -6.23
CA THR A 10 -10.81 -8.27 -6.86
C THR A 10 -11.05 -7.77 -8.28
N THR A 11 -10.07 -7.08 -8.85
CA THR A 11 -10.15 -6.49 -10.20
C THR A 11 -9.06 -7.05 -11.12
N PRO A 12 -9.33 -7.15 -12.44
CA PRO A 12 -8.24 -7.39 -13.39
C PRO A 12 -7.25 -6.23 -13.35
N ILE A 13 -5.96 -6.55 -13.36
CA ILE A 13 -4.90 -5.53 -13.38
C ILE A 13 -4.95 -4.80 -14.73
N ASP A 14 -4.88 -3.48 -14.68
CA ASP A 14 -4.78 -2.64 -15.88
C ASP A 14 -3.51 -2.98 -16.68
N GLN A 15 -3.59 -2.96 -18.02
CA GLN A 15 -2.46 -3.29 -18.89
C GLN A 15 -1.26 -2.35 -18.69
N GLU A 16 -1.50 -1.06 -18.41
CA GLU A 16 -0.43 -0.11 -18.14
C GLU A 16 0.29 -0.43 -16.83
N VAL A 17 -0.46 -0.89 -15.81
CA VAL A 17 0.11 -1.32 -14.52
C VAL A 17 0.95 -2.58 -14.70
N LEU A 18 0.46 -3.57 -15.46
CA LEU A 18 1.24 -4.79 -15.75
C LEU A 18 2.57 -4.47 -16.45
N LYS A 19 2.54 -3.56 -17.42
CA LYS A 19 3.73 -3.15 -18.17
C LYS A 19 4.76 -2.46 -17.26
N GLU A 20 4.31 -1.56 -16.39
CA GLU A 20 5.21 -0.87 -15.45
C GLU A 20 5.80 -1.84 -14.43
N VAL A 21 4.99 -2.73 -13.86
CA VAL A 21 5.47 -3.76 -12.93
C VAL A 21 6.55 -4.63 -13.58
N PHE A 22 6.31 -5.12 -14.80
CA PHE A 22 7.30 -5.91 -15.53
C PHE A 22 8.59 -5.12 -15.77
N THR A 23 8.47 -3.86 -16.20
CA THR A 23 9.62 -2.97 -16.45
C THR A 23 10.45 -2.76 -15.18
N VAL A 24 9.80 -2.49 -14.04
CA VAL A 24 10.47 -2.29 -12.75
C VAL A 24 11.13 -3.60 -12.30
N MET A 25 10.48 -4.75 -12.45
CA MET A 25 11.07 -6.04 -12.10
C MET A 25 12.31 -6.39 -12.93
N GLU A 26 12.31 -6.06 -14.22
CA GLU A 26 13.43 -6.33 -15.13
C GLU A 26 14.60 -5.36 -14.89
N THR A 27 14.31 -4.07 -14.71
CA THR A 27 15.33 -3.02 -14.73
C THR A 27 15.76 -2.52 -13.35
N CYS A 28 14.93 -2.71 -12.31
CA CYS A 28 15.10 -2.08 -11.01
C CYS A 28 15.16 -3.11 -9.86
N TYR A 29 16.19 -3.95 -9.87
CA TYR A 29 16.40 -5.03 -8.89
C TYR A 29 17.28 -4.64 -7.68
N GLY A 30 17.69 -3.37 -7.60
CA GLY A 30 18.53 -2.87 -6.52
C GLY A 30 17.81 -2.86 -5.16
N ASN A 31 18.54 -3.07 -4.06
CA ASN A 31 18.01 -2.88 -2.73
C ASN A 31 17.85 -1.36 -2.44
N PRO A 32 16.63 -0.83 -2.20
CA PRO A 32 16.40 0.60 -1.98
C PRO A 32 17.08 1.18 -0.72
N SER A 33 17.56 0.32 0.18
CA SER A 33 18.35 0.70 1.36
C SER A 33 19.84 0.88 1.06
N SER A 34 20.31 0.45 -0.11
CA SER A 34 21.72 0.57 -0.50
C SER A 34 22.07 1.98 -0.97
N ILE A 35 23.25 2.46 -0.59
CA ILE A 35 23.75 3.80 -0.97
C ILE A 35 24.30 3.88 -2.39
N HIS A 36 24.61 2.75 -3.04
CA HIS A 36 25.17 2.70 -4.39
C HIS A 36 24.13 3.03 -5.47
N ALA A 37 24.58 3.21 -6.72
CA ALA A 37 23.73 3.68 -7.83
C ALA A 37 22.42 2.88 -7.98
N PHE A 38 22.50 1.55 -8.08
CA PHE A 38 21.30 0.70 -8.18
C PHE A 38 20.32 0.82 -7.00
N GLY A 39 20.82 1.03 -5.77
CA GLY A 39 19.95 1.20 -4.61
C GLY A 39 19.26 2.55 -4.59
N ARG A 40 19.98 3.62 -4.97
CA ARG A 40 19.39 4.95 -5.13
C ARG A 40 18.32 4.98 -6.22
N GLU A 41 18.55 4.28 -7.33
CA GLU A 41 17.56 4.12 -8.41
C GLU A 41 16.27 3.45 -7.91
N ALA A 42 16.38 2.30 -7.23
CA ALA A 42 15.24 1.62 -6.62
C ALA A 42 14.50 2.50 -5.61
N ARG A 43 15.24 3.23 -4.76
CA ARG A 43 14.65 4.20 -3.83
C ARG A 43 13.90 5.32 -4.57
N THR A 44 14.43 5.81 -5.69
CA THR A 44 13.73 6.82 -6.51
C THR A 44 12.40 6.32 -7.03
N VAL A 45 12.31 5.06 -7.47
CA VAL A 45 11.04 4.46 -7.93
C VAL A 45 10.01 4.43 -6.79
N VAL A 46 10.40 3.95 -5.61
CA VAL A 46 9.52 3.90 -4.43
C VAL A 46 9.05 5.30 -4.02
N GLU A 47 9.96 6.27 -3.96
CA GLU A 47 9.61 7.65 -3.56
C GLU A 47 8.75 8.37 -4.62
N LYS A 48 8.92 8.05 -5.90
CA LYS A 48 8.02 8.54 -6.96
C LYS A 48 6.61 7.99 -6.76
N ALA A 49 6.47 6.68 -6.53
CA ALA A 49 5.17 6.07 -6.22
C ALA A 49 4.53 6.69 -4.98
N ARG A 50 5.30 6.93 -3.92
CA ARG A 50 4.84 7.59 -2.69
C ARG A 50 4.28 8.99 -2.97
N ARG A 51 4.99 9.79 -3.76
CA ARG A 51 4.54 11.15 -4.15
C ARG A 51 3.28 11.12 -4.99
N THR A 52 3.16 10.17 -5.91
CA THR A 52 1.95 10.01 -6.73
C THR A 52 0.74 9.70 -5.84
N ILE A 53 0.85 8.73 -4.93
CA ILE A 53 -0.24 8.38 -4.00
C ILE A 53 -0.59 9.54 -3.09
N ALA A 54 0.42 10.21 -2.50
CA ALA A 54 0.21 11.37 -1.65
C ALA A 54 -0.55 12.50 -2.39
N GLY A 55 -0.20 12.76 -3.65
CA GLY A 55 -0.88 13.75 -4.49
C GLY A 55 -2.34 13.39 -4.77
N LEU A 56 -2.63 12.10 -5.02
CA LEU A 56 -4.00 11.60 -5.24
C LEU A 56 -4.87 11.71 -3.97
N LEU A 57 -4.27 11.55 -2.79
CA LEU A 57 -4.95 11.59 -1.49
C LEU A 57 -4.91 12.96 -0.82
N HIS A 58 -4.30 13.98 -1.45
CA HIS A 58 -4.06 15.30 -0.87
C HIS A 58 -3.33 15.27 0.49
N ALA A 59 -2.37 14.35 0.63
CA ALA A 59 -1.55 14.18 1.83
C ALA A 59 -0.08 14.58 1.57
N SER A 60 0.70 14.72 2.64
CA SER A 60 2.15 14.80 2.55
C SER A 60 2.73 13.42 2.20
N PRO A 61 3.80 13.32 1.37
CA PRO A 61 4.50 12.06 1.16
C PRO A 61 4.94 11.38 2.45
N SER A 62 5.24 12.13 3.52
CA SER A 62 5.63 11.59 4.83
C SER A 62 4.51 10.85 5.56
N GLU A 63 3.26 11.00 5.12
CA GLU A 63 2.08 10.35 5.70
C GLU A 63 1.73 9.03 5.00
N ILE A 64 2.42 8.71 3.89
CA ILE A 64 2.16 7.50 3.12
C ILE A 64 3.13 6.40 3.54
N PHE A 65 2.59 5.27 4.00
CA PHE A 65 3.33 4.05 4.33
C PHE A 65 2.87 2.91 3.42
N PHE A 66 3.82 2.13 2.89
CA PHE A 66 3.51 0.96 2.08
C PHE A 66 3.41 -0.27 2.98
N THR A 67 2.29 -0.98 2.91
CA THR A 67 2.06 -2.29 3.54
C THR A 67 1.84 -3.35 2.46
N SER A 68 1.72 -4.62 2.83
CA SER A 68 1.38 -5.70 1.90
C SER A 68 -0.07 -5.66 1.40
N GLY A 69 -0.96 -4.90 2.06
CA GLY A 69 -2.36 -4.76 1.68
C GLY A 69 -3.23 -4.14 2.77
N GLY A 70 -4.54 -4.11 2.53
CA GLY A 70 -5.53 -3.51 3.43
C GLY A 70 -5.55 -4.16 4.82
N THR A 71 -5.51 -5.49 4.90
CA THR A 71 -5.52 -6.21 6.18
C THR A 71 -4.37 -5.83 7.09
N GLU A 72 -3.14 -5.69 6.55
CA GLU A 72 -1.99 -5.26 7.33
C GLU A 72 -2.12 -3.78 7.72
N ALA A 73 -2.60 -2.91 6.81
CA ALA A 73 -2.78 -1.50 7.09
C ALA A 73 -3.79 -1.24 8.22
N ASP A 74 -4.95 -1.89 8.18
CA ASP A 74 -5.98 -1.79 9.23
C ASP A 74 -5.42 -2.25 10.58
N ASN A 75 -4.75 -3.42 10.60
CA ASN A 75 -4.17 -3.96 11.82
C ASN A 75 -3.05 -3.09 12.36
N MET A 76 -2.19 -2.54 11.50
CA MET A 76 -1.14 -1.61 11.90
C MET A 76 -1.75 -0.36 12.54
N ALA A 77 -2.71 0.28 11.88
CA ALA A 77 -3.36 1.49 12.38
C ALA A 77 -4.02 1.26 13.76
N ILE A 78 -4.78 0.17 13.90
CA ILE A 78 -5.51 -0.13 15.15
C ILE A 78 -4.55 -0.54 16.27
N ARG A 79 -3.69 -1.53 16.03
CA ARG A 79 -2.84 -2.11 17.09
C ARG A 79 -1.78 -1.12 17.56
N CYS A 80 -1.13 -0.40 16.63
CA CYS A 80 -0.15 0.62 17.01
C CYS A 80 -0.83 1.79 17.72
N ALA A 81 -1.99 2.26 17.27
CA ALA A 81 -2.69 3.34 17.98
C ALA A 81 -3.08 2.93 19.41
N ILE A 82 -3.62 1.71 19.60
CA ILE A 82 -3.99 1.21 20.94
C ILE A 82 -2.77 1.13 21.84
N HIS A 83 -1.69 0.51 21.36
CA HIS A 83 -0.48 0.28 22.15
C HIS A 83 0.28 1.59 22.42
N ASP A 84 0.57 2.36 21.36
CA ASP A 84 1.51 3.49 21.43
C ASP A 84 0.85 4.75 21.98
N LEU A 85 -0.46 4.93 21.79
CA LEU A 85 -1.22 6.07 22.33
C LEU A 85 -1.97 5.72 23.62
N GLY A 86 -1.93 4.47 24.08
CA GLY A 86 -2.59 4.01 25.30
C GLY A 86 -4.12 4.11 25.24
N ILE A 87 -4.72 3.87 24.07
CA ILE A 87 -6.18 3.92 23.90
C ILE A 87 -6.82 2.77 24.67
N THR A 88 -7.69 3.10 25.62
CA THR A 88 -8.44 2.12 26.43
C THR A 88 -9.87 1.90 25.96
N HIS A 89 -10.36 2.73 25.05
CA HIS A 89 -11.70 2.64 24.48
C HIS A 89 -11.68 3.04 23.00
N ALA A 90 -12.11 2.11 22.14
CA ALA A 90 -12.26 2.32 20.70
C ALA A 90 -13.71 2.03 20.30
N ILE A 91 -14.21 2.79 19.32
CA ILE A 91 -15.59 2.67 18.80
C ILE A 91 -15.49 2.30 17.32
N THR A 92 -16.28 1.31 16.90
CA THR A 92 -16.40 0.88 15.49
C THR A 92 -17.84 0.41 15.21
N THR A 93 -18.11 -0.10 13.99
CA THR A 93 -19.43 -0.62 13.59
C THR A 93 -19.42 -2.15 13.43
N GLU A 94 -20.60 -2.78 13.44
CA GLU A 94 -20.73 -4.23 13.22
C GLU A 94 -20.59 -4.65 11.74
N ILE A 95 -20.53 -3.68 10.81
CA ILE A 95 -20.49 -3.92 9.36
C ILE A 95 -19.10 -3.75 8.75
N GLU A 96 -18.07 -3.52 9.58
CA GLU A 96 -16.70 -3.38 9.09
C GLU A 96 -16.18 -4.67 8.44
N HIS A 97 -15.14 -4.51 7.63
CA HIS A 97 -14.43 -5.65 7.05
C HIS A 97 -13.82 -6.55 8.16
N HIS A 98 -13.66 -7.83 7.87
CA HIS A 98 -13.12 -8.82 8.79
C HIS A 98 -11.73 -8.44 9.35
N ALA A 99 -10.95 -7.65 8.61
CA ALA A 99 -9.63 -7.16 9.04
C ALA A 99 -9.68 -6.20 10.25
N VAL A 100 -10.84 -5.61 10.55
CA VAL A 100 -11.04 -4.67 11.66
C VAL A 100 -11.61 -5.38 12.89
N LEU A 101 -12.52 -6.36 12.68
CA LEU A 101 -13.29 -7.00 13.75
C LEU A 101 -12.66 -8.29 14.29
N HIS A 102 -11.62 -8.83 13.65
CA HIS A 102 -10.99 -10.12 13.99
C HIS A 102 -9.46 -10.07 13.86
#